data_AF-A0A0E9N1X4-F1
#
_entry.id   AF-A0A0E9N1X4-F1
#
_cell.length_a   1.000
_cell.length_b   1.000
_cell.length_c   1.000
_cell.angle_alpha   90.00
_cell.angle_beta   90.00
_cell.angle_gamma   90.00
#
_symmetry.space_group_name_H-M   'P 1'
#
loop_
_entity.id
_entity.type
_entity.pdbx_description
1 polymer ?
#
loop_
_entity_poly.entity_id
_entity_poly.type
_entity_poly.pdbx_seq_one_letter_code
_entity_poly.pdbx_strand_id
1 'polypeptide(L)' 'MKSPFGENMRIARTTWGYTQERAAELIGISRASVAAYELSNAQPSFEILEKIIEVYRIVDLSDFIFDPHYFSSPR' A
#
# COMPACT_ATOMS: atom_id res chain seq x y z
N MET A 1 13.07 -7.71 11.07
CA MET A 1 12.67 -8.04 9.69
C MET A 1 11.78 -6.91 9.21
N LYS A 2 12.03 -6.31 8.03
CA LYS A 2 11.14 -5.26 7.50
C LYS A 2 9.83 -5.92 7.04
N SER A 3 8.69 -5.32 7.34
CA SER A 3 7.38 -5.80 6.88
C SER A 3 7.30 -5.70 5.35
N PRO A 4 6.72 -6.70 4.66
CA PRO A 4 6.45 -6.64 3.21
C PRO A 4 5.51 -5.53 2.76
N PHE A 5 4.74 -4.95 3.69
CA PHE A 5 3.72 -3.94 3.42
C PHE A 5 4.15 -2.82 2.47
N GLY A 6 5.35 -2.26 2.67
CA GLY A 6 5.82 -1.12 1.86
C GLY A 6 6.01 -1.49 0.38
N GLU A 7 6.60 -2.66 0.12
CA GLU A 7 6.79 -3.14 -1.26
C GLU A 7 5.46 -3.56 -1.87
N ASN A 8 4.59 -4.24 -1.10
CA ASN A 8 3.24 -4.58 -1.55
C ASN A 8 2.43 -3.31 -1.91
N MET A 9 2.56 -2.24 -1.14
CA MET A 9 1.95 -0.94 -1.43
C MET A 9 2.47 -0.33 -2.73
N ARG A 10 3.78 -0.41 -2.96
CA ARG A 10 4.39 0.05 -4.20
C ARG A 10 3.87 -0.73 -5.41
N ILE A 11 3.85 -2.06 -5.33
CA ILE A 11 3.37 -2.94 -6.40
C ILE A 11 1.89 -2.65 -6.67
N ALA A 12 1.06 -2.54 -5.63
CA ALA A 12 -0.36 -2.20 -5.75
C ALA A 12 -0.55 -0.89 -6.54
N ARG A 13 0.16 0.17 -6.11
CA ARG A 13 0.09 1.48 -6.73
C ARG A 13 0.45 1.43 -8.21
N THR A 14 1.56 0.77 -8.56
CA THR A 14 2.01 0.67 -9.96
C THR A 14 1.12 -0.23 -10.80
N THR A 15 0.50 -1.26 -10.23
CA THR A 15 -0.47 -2.14 -10.91
C THR A 15 -1.69 -1.35 -11.37
N TRP A 16 -2.14 -0.40 -10.55
CA TRP A 16 -3.19 0.54 -10.92
C TRP A 16 -2.73 1.72 -11.81
N GLY A 17 -1.44 1.77 -12.17
CA GLY A 17 -0.89 2.83 -13.03
C GLY A 17 -0.73 4.18 -12.34
N TYR A 18 -0.74 4.25 -11.01
CA TYR A 18 -0.70 5.51 -10.28
C TYR A 18 0.74 5.97 -9.97
N THR A 19 0.97 7.28 -10.09
CA THR A 19 2.14 7.94 -9.47
C THR A 19 1.94 8.03 -7.95
N GLN A 20 3.01 8.28 -7.19
CA GLN A 20 2.89 8.55 -5.75
C GLN A 20 1.98 9.76 -5.46
N GLU A 21 2.02 10.77 -6.32
CA GLU A 21 1.15 11.96 -6.21
C GLU A 21 -0.31 11.57 -6.38
N ARG A 22 -0.62 10.82 -7.44
CA ARG A 22 -2.00 10.39 -7.72
C ARG A 22 -2.56 9.48 -6.63
N ALA A 23 -1.73 8.56 -6.11
CA ALA A 23 -2.11 7.73 -4.98
C ALA A 23 -2.41 8.57 -3.72
N ALA A 24 -1.58 9.56 -3.45
CA ALA A 24 -1.75 10.45 -2.30
C ALA A 24 -3.06 11.23 -2.39
N GLU A 25 -3.41 11.76 -3.57
CA GLU A 25 -4.70 12.41 -3.83
C GLU A 25 -5.88 11.46 -3.56
N LEU A 26 -5.83 10.23 -4.09
CA LEU A 26 -6.90 9.23 -3.96
C LEU A 26 -7.09 8.78 -2.50
N ILE A 27 -6.00 8.61 -1.76
CA ILE A 27 -6.02 8.20 -0.35
C ILE A 27 -6.31 9.41 0.57
N GLY A 28 -6.11 10.64 0.08
CA GLY A 28 -6.26 11.86 0.87
C GLY A 28 -5.15 12.04 1.92
N ILE A 29 -3.90 11.79 1.52
CA ILE A 29 -2.68 11.99 2.33
C ILE A 29 -1.63 12.77 1.54
N SER A 30 -0.49 13.07 2.16
CA SER A 30 0.63 13.69 1.43
C SER A 30 1.38 12.67 0.57
N ARG A 31 1.97 13.11 -0.54
CA ARG A 31 2.88 12.28 -1.35
C ARG A 31 4.07 11.76 -0.53
N ALA A 32 4.58 12.57 0.41
CA ALA A 32 5.66 12.17 1.31
C ALA A 32 5.24 10.99 2.21
N SER A 33 3.98 10.95 2.65
CA SER A 33 3.43 9.83 3.42
C SER A 33 3.42 8.54 2.60
N VAL A 34 2.98 8.59 1.34
CA VAL A 34 3.04 7.43 0.42
C VAL A 34 4.47 6.92 0.30
N ALA A 35 5.44 7.81 0.03
CA ALA A 35 6.84 7.42 -0.08
C ALA A 35 7.39 6.84 1.23
N ALA A 36 7.03 7.39 2.38
CA ALA A 36 7.46 6.87 3.68
C ALA A 36 6.89 5.47 3.96
N TYR A 37 5.65 5.20 3.57
CA TYR A 37 5.05 3.87 3.69
C TYR A 37 5.73 2.85 2.78
N GLU A 38 5.99 3.21 1.51
CA GLU A 38 6.67 2.34 0.55
C GLU A 38 8.11 2.01 0.97
N LEU A 39 8.79 2.93 1.65
CA LEU A 39 10.15 2.74 2.18
C LEU A 39 10.18 2.06 3.57
N SER A 40 9.01 1.72 4.14
CA SER A 40 8.85 1.21 5.50
C SER A 40 9.40 2.15 6.60
N ASN A 41 9.40 3.46 6.34
CA ASN A 41 9.85 4.50 7.28
C ASN A 41 8.74 5.01 8.19
N ALA A 42 7.47 4.72 7.86
CA ALA A 42 6.30 5.06 8.66
C ALA A 42 5.23 3.98 8.50
N GLN A 43 4.23 3.99 9.39
CA GLN A 43 3.04 3.15 9.28
C GLN A 43 1.78 4.01 9.14
N PRO A 44 0.81 3.60 8.31
CA PRO A 44 -0.50 4.25 8.23
C PRO A 44 -1.33 4.03 9.50
N SER A 45 -2.26 4.94 9.78
CA SER A 45 -3.32 4.68 10.75
C SER A 45 -4.34 3.69 10.19
N PHE A 46 -5.26 3.22 11.03
CA PHE A 46 -6.33 2.32 10.60
C PHE A 46 -7.22 2.96 9.52
N GLU A 47 -7.58 4.23 9.69
CA GLU A 47 -8.42 4.97 8.73
C GLU A 47 -7.71 5.13 7.37
N ILE A 48 -6.38 5.29 7.38
CA ILE A 48 -5.60 5.34 6.13
C ILE A 48 -5.48 3.95 5.50
N LEU A 49 -5.36 2.88 6.31
CA LEU A 49 -5.38 1.51 5.80
C LEU A 49 -6.70 1.19 5.08
N GLU A 50 -7.84 1.59 5.63
CA GLU A 50 -9.15 1.40 4.98
C GLU A 50 -9.19 2.06 3.59
N LYS A 51 -8.66 3.28 3.45
CA LYS A 51 -8.59 3.97 2.16
C LYS A 51 -7.62 3.29 1.19
N ILE A 52 -6.48 2.79 1.68
CA ILE A 52 -5.52 2.04 0.84
C ILE A 52 -6.20 0.78 0.29
N ILE A 53 -6.95 0.06 1.13
CA ILE A 53 -7.72 -1.13 0.75
C ILE A 53 -8.74 -0.79 -0.34
N GLU A 54 -9.48 0.30 -0.17
CA GLU A 54 -10.47 0.75 -1.14
C GLU A 54 -9.84 1.14 -2.48
N VAL A 55 -8.81 2.00 -2.45
CA VAL A 55 -8.16 2.55 -3.65
C VAL A 55 -7.47 1.46 -4.47
N TYR A 56 -6.84 0.49 -3.81
CA TYR A 56 -6.08 -0.58 -4.48
C TYR A 56 -6.83 -1.91 -4.60
N ARG A 57 -8.07 -2.00 -4.12
CA ARG A 57 -8.91 -3.21 -4.13
C ARG A 57 -8.23 -4.41 -3.47
N ILE A 58 -7.63 -4.18 -2.30
CA ILE A 58 -6.97 -5.22 -1.50
C ILE A 58 -8.06 -6.12 -0.90
N VAL A 59 -7.96 -7.43 -1.10
CA VAL A 59 -8.99 -8.39 -0.64
C VAL A 59 -8.66 -9.04 0.71
N ASP A 60 -7.38 -9.23 1.01
CA ASP A 60 -6.90 -9.74 2.29
C ASP A 60 -5.84 -8.78 2.86
N LEU A 61 -6.15 -8.11 3.97
CA LEU A 61 -5.24 -7.16 4.61
C LEU A 61 -4.08 -7.86 5.32
N SER A 62 -4.31 -9.03 5.89
CA SER A 62 -3.29 -9.78 6.62
C SER A 62 -2.17 -10.18 5.68
N ASP A 63 -2.52 -10.84 4.57
CA ASP A 63 -1.55 -11.21 3.54
C ASP A 63 -0.87 -9.97 2.99
N PHE A 64 -1.60 -8.87 2.79
CA PHE A 64 -1.01 -7.65 2.25
C PHE A 64 0.10 -7.08 3.15
N ILE A 65 -0.04 -7.23 4.46
CA ILE A 65 0.94 -6.75 5.43
C ILE A 65 2.09 -7.74 5.62
N PHE A 66 1.83 -9.04 5.54
CA PHE A 66 2.75 -10.09 6.01
C PHE A 66 3.31 -11.01 4.92
N ASP A 67 2.66 -11.13 3.76
CA ASP A 67 3.12 -11.99 2.65
C ASP A 67 3.92 -11.17 1.62
N PRO A 68 5.25 -11.39 1.47
CA PRO A 68 6.06 -10.76 0.43
C PRO A 68 5.69 -11.21 -0.99
N HIS A 69 4.86 -12.24 -1.13
CA HIS A 69 4.42 -12.80 -2.40
C HIS A 69 2.95 -12.50 -2.69
N TYR A 70 2.36 -11.49 -2.03
CA TYR A 70 0.95 -11.10 -2.14
C TYR A 70 0.39 -11.10 -3.58
N PHE A 71 1.16 -10.57 -4.54
CA PHE A 71 0.74 -10.45 -5.95
C PHE A 71 1.01 -11.70 -6.81
N SER A 72 1.75 -12.66 -6.28
CA SER A 72 2.03 -13.96 -6.92
C SER A 72 1.28 -15.13 -6.29
N SER A 73 0.67 -14.92 -5.12
CA SER A 73 -0.13 -15.93 -4.41
C SER A 73 -1.51 -16.10 -5.08
N PRO A 74 -1.96 -17.35 -5.36
CA PRO A 74 -3.32 -17.58 -5.85
C PRO A 74 -4.33 -17.16 -4.78
N ARG A 75 -5.35 -16.39 -5.19
CA ARG A 75 -6.44 -15.93 -4.32
C ARG A 75 -7.78 -16.50 -4.76
#